data_AF-A0A920TAQ3-F1
#
_entry.id   AF-A0A920TAQ3-F1
#
_cell.length_a   1.000
_cell.length_b   1.000
_cell.length_c   1.000
_cell.angle_alpha   90.00
_cell.angle_beta   90.00
_cell.angle_gamma   90.00
#
_symmetry.space_group_name_H-M   'P 1'
#
loop_
_entity.id
_entity.type
_entity.pdbx_description
1 polymer ?
#
loop_
_entity_poly.entity_id
_entity_poly.type
_entity_poly.pdbx_seq_one_letter_code
_entity_poly.pdbx_strand_id
1 'polypeptide(L)'
;MLSPRKIEPLRAVADQFDCLIGSLRRSEGGQRSHCPILAADPEMNVVRVNPLVNFGDERLSGYIDGHSVILNPLLAQGYPTISCNRCTTPVLENEPRRAGRWRHLGPWQAYCGINPTDLDSDTETAVELPQQLMTRSLVAKPTS
;
A
#
# COMPACT_ATOMS: atom_id res chain seq x y z
N MET A 1 14.66 3.24 10.17
CA MET A 1 15.55 2.17 9.64
C MET A 1 14.76 1.29 8.68
N LEU A 2 15.30 0.97 7.50
CA LEU A 2 14.66 0.09 6.52
C LEU A 2 14.65 -1.37 7.02
N SER A 3 13.66 -2.17 6.64
CA SER A 3 13.58 -3.59 7.03
C SER A 3 14.35 -4.47 6.02
N PRO A 4 15.60 -4.92 6.30
CA PRO A 4 16.41 -5.66 5.33
C PRO A 4 15.70 -6.93 4.84
N ARG A 5 14.99 -7.63 5.73
CA ARG A 5 14.18 -8.83 5.41
C ARG A 5 13.05 -8.62 4.38
N LYS A 6 12.75 -7.36 4.03
CA LYS A 6 11.76 -6.99 3.01
C LYS A 6 12.44 -6.34 1.80
N ILE A 7 13.41 -5.47 2.05
CA ILE A 7 14.07 -4.68 0.99
C ILE A 7 15.04 -5.52 0.18
N GLU A 8 15.87 -6.35 0.81
CA GLU A 8 16.84 -7.20 0.11
C GLU A 8 16.16 -8.18 -0.85
N PRO A 9 15.13 -8.97 -0.44
CA PRO A 9 14.46 -9.86 -1.38
C PRO A 9 13.67 -9.11 -2.45
N LEU A 10 13.17 -7.90 -2.17
CA LEU A 10 12.52 -7.06 -3.19
C LEU A 10 13.54 -6.63 -4.24
N ARG A 11 14.70 -6.10 -3.82
CA ARG A 11 15.80 -5.69 -4.72
C ARG A 11 16.38 -6.86 -5.50
N ALA A 12 16.37 -8.07 -4.95
CA ALA A 12 16.87 -9.26 -5.64
C ALA A 12 16.08 -9.61 -6.92
N VAL A 13 14.86 -9.07 -7.07
CA VAL A 13 14.05 -9.21 -8.28
C VAL A 13 13.92 -7.91 -9.09
N ALA A 14 14.77 -6.92 -8.83
CA ALA A 14 14.88 -5.73 -9.67
C ALA A 14 15.22 -6.11 -11.12
N ASP A 15 14.82 -5.27 -12.07
CA ASP A 15 15.00 -5.49 -13.52
C ASP A 15 14.27 -6.72 -14.13
N GLN A 16 13.56 -7.52 -13.33
CA GLN A 16 12.87 -8.73 -13.82
C GLN A 16 11.45 -8.46 -14.35
N PHE A 17 10.89 -7.27 -14.07
CA PHE A 17 9.52 -6.91 -14.41
C PHE A 17 9.45 -5.48 -14.93
N ASP A 18 8.53 -5.20 -15.83
CA ASP A 18 8.30 -3.83 -16.32
C ASP A 18 7.48 -2.98 -15.33
N CYS A 19 6.72 -3.64 -14.46
CA CYS A 19 5.71 -2.98 -13.63
C CYS A 19 5.52 -3.66 -12.26
N LEU A 20 5.37 -2.84 -11.21
CA LEU A 20 4.96 -3.28 -9.88
C LEU A 20 3.62 -2.66 -9.47
N ILE A 21 2.65 -3.50 -9.10
CA ILE A 21 1.35 -3.05 -8.61
C ILE A 21 1.40 -2.89 -7.09
N GLY A 22 1.17 -1.68 -6.62
CA GLY A 22 1.00 -1.33 -5.22
C GLY A 22 -0.46 -1.26 -4.79
N SER A 23 -0.69 -1.20 -3.48
CA SER A 23 -2.02 -1.09 -2.87
C SER A 23 -2.16 0.12 -1.94
N LEU A 24 -1.25 1.09 -2.09
CA LEU A 24 -1.30 2.33 -1.31
C LEU A 24 -2.59 3.09 -1.57
N ARG A 25 -3.13 3.71 -0.53
CA ARG A 25 -4.28 4.61 -0.61
C ARG A 25 -3.98 5.92 0.09
N ARG A 26 -4.41 7.05 -0.50
CA ARG A 26 -4.26 8.38 0.10
C ARG A 26 -4.99 8.50 1.44
N SER A 27 -6.10 7.76 1.61
CA SER A 27 -6.86 7.71 2.86
C SER A 27 -6.09 7.09 4.03
N GLU A 28 -4.96 6.42 3.80
CA GLU A 28 -4.09 5.91 4.86
C GLU A 28 -3.27 7.02 5.54
N GLY A 29 -3.23 8.22 4.97
CA GLY A 29 -2.64 9.42 5.55
C GLY A 29 -1.10 9.45 5.51
N GLY A 30 -0.52 10.41 6.23
CA GLY A 30 0.92 10.63 6.27
C GLY A 30 1.49 10.95 4.89
N GLN A 31 2.64 10.37 4.54
CA GLN A 31 3.26 10.57 3.23
C GLN A 31 2.43 9.98 2.08
N ARG A 32 1.59 8.98 2.36
CA ARG A 32 0.74 8.32 1.37
C ARG A 32 -0.37 9.21 0.84
N SER A 33 -0.71 10.30 1.54
CA SER A 33 -1.66 11.31 1.06
C SER A 33 -1.28 11.88 -0.31
N HIS A 34 0.01 11.85 -0.67
CA HIS A 34 0.55 12.35 -1.92
C HIS A 34 0.97 11.22 -2.88
N CYS A 35 0.60 9.96 -2.58
CA CYS A 35 0.96 8.83 -3.41
C CYS A 35 0.39 9.01 -4.83
N PRO A 36 1.20 8.89 -5.90
CA PRO A 36 0.71 9.01 -7.26
C PRO A 36 0.09 7.72 -7.78
N ILE A 37 -0.75 7.82 -8.81
CA ILE A 37 -1.31 6.64 -9.51
C ILE A 37 -0.21 5.87 -10.25
N LEU A 38 0.62 6.57 -11.01
CA LEU A 38 1.80 6.02 -11.68
C LEU A 38 3.05 6.74 -11.22
N ALA A 39 4.13 6.00 -10.97
CA ALA A 39 5.45 6.59 -10.74
C ALA A 39 6.55 5.68 -11.29
N ALA A 40 7.64 6.27 -11.76
CA ALA A 40 8.87 5.54 -11.95
C ALA A 40 9.44 5.12 -10.58
N ASP A 41 9.99 3.92 -10.50
CA ASP A 41 10.74 3.42 -9.37
C ASP A 41 12.15 3.08 -9.85
N PRO A 42 13.08 4.07 -9.84
CA PRO A 42 14.43 3.88 -10.39
C PRO A 42 15.26 2.84 -9.64
N GLU A 43 14.99 2.64 -8.35
CA GLU A 43 15.67 1.61 -7.55
C GLU A 43 15.34 0.20 -8.02
N MET A 44 14.10 0.00 -8.46
CA MET A 44 13.59 -1.27 -8.96
C MET A 44 13.65 -1.39 -10.50
N ASN A 45 13.90 -0.27 -11.20
CA ASN A 45 13.79 -0.09 -12.64
C ASN A 45 12.43 -0.53 -13.22
N VAL A 46 11.34 -0.08 -12.59
CA VAL A 46 9.97 -0.43 -13.00
C VAL A 46 9.05 0.79 -13.03
N VAL A 47 7.90 0.64 -13.68
CA VAL A 47 6.75 1.53 -13.44
C VAL A 47 5.93 1.00 -12.28
N ARG A 48 5.75 1.80 -11.24
CA ARG A 48 4.87 1.50 -10.12
C ARG A 48 3.45 2.00 -10.41
N VAL A 49 2.46 1.14 -10.19
CA VAL A 49 1.04 1.45 -10.40
C VAL A 49 0.28 1.27 -9.09
N ASN A 50 -0.38 2.31 -8.59
CA ASN A 50 -1.22 2.28 -7.39
C ASN A 50 -2.71 2.41 -7.76
N PRO A 51 -3.36 1.33 -8.22
CA PRO A 51 -4.75 1.38 -8.69
C PRO A 51 -5.77 1.86 -7.65
N LEU A 52 -5.48 1.58 -6.38
CA LEU A 52 -6.37 1.86 -5.26
C LEU A 52 -6.11 3.22 -4.61
N VAL A 53 -5.25 4.06 -5.20
CA VAL A 53 -4.76 5.26 -4.52
C VAL A 53 -5.86 6.25 -4.11
N ASN A 54 -6.94 6.33 -4.90
CA ASN A 54 -8.12 7.15 -4.64
C ASN A 54 -9.27 6.39 -3.97
N PHE A 55 -9.08 5.15 -3.52
CA PHE A 55 -10.10 4.45 -2.76
C PHE A 55 -10.13 5.01 -1.34
N GLY A 56 -11.24 5.66 -0.99
CA GLY A 56 -11.61 5.89 0.41
C GLY A 56 -12.10 4.61 1.08
N ASP A 57 -12.32 4.67 2.39
CA ASP A 57 -12.71 3.52 3.19
C ASP A 57 -14.07 2.93 2.78
N GLU A 58 -15.07 3.79 2.53
CA GLU A 58 -16.41 3.37 2.08
C GLU A 58 -16.35 2.61 0.75
N ARG A 59 -15.59 3.14 -0.21
CA ARG A 59 -15.41 2.51 -1.52
C ARG A 59 -14.69 1.17 -1.41
N LEU A 60 -13.68 1.08 -0.54
CA LEU A 60 -12.98 -0.17 -0.29
C LEU A 60 -13.91 -1.21 0.36
N SER A 61 -14.68 -0.82 1.37
CA SER A 61 -15.66 -1.70 2.03
C SER A 61 -16.70 -2.21 1.03
N GLY A 62 -17.32 -1.31 0.26
CA GLY A 62 -18.30 -1.70 -0.75
C GLY A 62 -17.71 -2.60 -1.84
N TYR A 63 -16.42 -2.42 -2.19
CA TYR A 63 -15.74 -3.31 -3.12
C TYR A 63 -15.53 -4.71 -2.53
N ILE A 64 -15.08 -4.80 -1.28
CA ILE A 64 -14.90 -6.06 -0.56
C ILE A 64 -16.21 -6.85 -0.50
N ASP A 65 -17.29 -6.18 -0.07
CA ASP A 65 -18.62 -6.79 0.08
C ASP A 65 -19.19 -7.21 -1.27
N GLY A 66 -19.11 -6.34 -2.28
CA GLY A 66 -19.65 -6.59 -3.62
C GLY A 66 -18.92 -7.67 -4.42
N HIS A 67 -17.67 -8.00 -4.07
CA HIS A 67 -16.84 -8.98 -4.79
C HIS A 67 -16.44 -10.19 -3.95
N SER A 68 -17.01 -10.35 -2.75
CA SER A 68 -16.71 -11.48 -1.85
C SER A 68 -15.20 -11.65 -1.60
N VAL A 69 -14.50 -10.53 -1.40
CA VAL A 69 -13.04 -10.53 -1.19
C VAL A 69 -12.73 -11.22 0.14
N ILE A 70 -11.84 -12.22 0.10
CA ILE A 70 -11.40 -12.92 1.31
C ILE A 70 -10.56 -11.98 2.16
N LEU A 71 -11.03 -11.74 3.38
CA LEU A 71 -10.36 -10.91 4.37
C LEU A 71 -9.46 -11.73 5.29
N ASN A 72 -8.39 -11.12 5.78
CA ASN A 72 -7.54 -11.73 6.79
C ASN A 72 -8.31 -11.81 8.13
N PRO A 73 -8.44 -12.98 8.79
CA PRO A 73 -9.16 -13.13 10.05
C PRO A 73 -8.67 -12.21 11.19
N LEU A 74 -7.41 -11.80 11.16
CA LEU A 74 -6.86 -10.87 12.15
C LEU A 74 -7.53 -9.49 12.13
N LEU A 75 -8.12 -9.08 10.99
CA LEU A 75 -8.89 -7.84 10.93
C LEU A 75 -10.02 -7.83 11.97
N ALA A 76 -10.74 -8.96 12.10
CA ALA A 76 -11.81 -9.14 13.08
C ALA A 76 -11.29 -9.27 14.52
N GLN A 77 -9.99 -9.48 14.71
CA GLN A 77 -9.33 -9.58 16.01
C GLN A 77 -8.66 -8.25 16.44
N GLY A 78 -9.01 -7.14 15.76
CA GLY A 78 -8.50 -5.80 16.10
C GLY A 78 -7.17 -5.44 15.46
N TYR A 79 -6.76 -6.12 14.37
CA TYR A 79 -5.52 -5.82 13.62
C TYR A 79 -5.80 -5.06 12.31
N PRO A 80 -6.10 -3.75 12.33
CA PRO A 80 -6.44 -2.98 11.13
C PRO A 80 -5.29 -2.82 10.12
N THR A 81 -4.03 -3.06 10.53
CA THR A 81 -2.87 -3.05 9.64
C THR A 81 -1.94 -4.20 9.99
N ILE A 82 -1.77 -5.15 9.08
CA ILE A 82 -1.05 -6.40 9.30
C ILE A 82 0.33 -6.36 8.62
N SER A 83 1.34 -6.93 9.27
CA SER A 83 2.72 -7.05 8.75
C SER A 83 3.42 -8.23 9.43
N CYS A 84 4.72 -8.12 9.68
CA CYS A 84 5.49 -9.11 10.45
C CYS A 84 4.88 -9.24 11.86
N ASN A 85 4.81 -10.47 12.37
CA ASN A 85 4.26 -10.81 13.69
C ASN A 85 4.97 -10.14 14.89
N ARG A 86 6.19 -9.60 14.71
CA ARG A 86 6.93 -8.81 15.71
C ARG A 86 6.71 -7.31 15.57
N CYS A 87 6.16 -6.88 14.43
CA CYS A 87 6.00 -5.50 14.02
C CYS A 87 4.52 -5.05 14.07
N THR A 88 3.63 -5.88 14.61
CA THR A 88 2.19 -5.71 14.52
C THR A 88 1.52 -6.19 15.81
N THR A 89 0.65 -5.34 16.34
CA THR A 89 -0.19 -5.56 17.52
C THR A 89 -1.62 -5.14 17.19
N PRO A 90 -2.64 -5.60 17.93
CA PRO A 90 -3.98 -5.05 17.77
C PRO A 90 -4.00 -3.58 18.23
N VAL A 91 -5.03 -2.86 17.82
CA VAL A 91 -5.29 -1.48 18.26
C VAL A 91 -6.55 -1.42 19.13
N LEU A 92 -6.58 -0.45 20.03
CA LEU A 92 -7.78 -0.09 20.78
C LEU A 92 -8.68 0.83 19.95
N GLU A 93 -9.95 0.95 20.35
CA GLU A 93 -10.98 1.70 19.60
C GLU A 93 -10.62 3.17 19.33
N ASN A 94 -9.88 3.81 20.23
CA ASN A 94 -9.48 5.21 20.11
C ASN A 94 -8.05 5.40 19.57
N GLU A 95 -7.39 4.33 19.14
CA GLU A 95 -6.04 4.43 18.59
C GLU A 95 -6.08 4.61 17.07
N PRO A 96 -5.12 5.38 16.50
CA PRO A 96 -4.95 5.44 15.05
C PRO A 96 -4.84 4.04 14.44
N ARG A 97 -5.41 3.83 13.24
CA ARG A 97 -5.40 2.52 12.55
C ARG A 97 -4.00 1.91 12.40
N ARG A 98 -2.94 2.72 12.32
CA ARG A 98 -1.56 2.23 12.22
C ARG A 98 -0.81 2.15 13.55
N ALA A 99 -1.42 2.52 14.68
CA ALA A 99 -0.76 2.53 16.01
C ALA A 99 -0.22 1.15 16.43
N GLY A 100 -0.83 0.07 15.93
CA GLY A 100 -0.36 -1.28 16.19
C GLY A 100 0.97 -1.63 15.50
N ARG A 101 1.43 -0.81 14.54
CA ARG A 101 2.66 -1.00 13.78
C ARG A 101 3.85 -0.39 14.54
N TRP A 102 4.87 -1.20 14.80
CA TRP A 102 6.08 -0.78 15.53
C TRP A 102 5.80 -0.05 16.85
N ARG A 103 4.71 -0.43 17.56
CA ARG A 103 4.29 0.17 18.84
C ARG A 103 5.45 0.35 19.83
N HIS A 104 6.37 -0.62 19.88
CA HIS A 104 7.53 -0.61 20.77
C HIS A 104 8.66 0.36 20.36
N LEU A 105 8.67 0.87 19.12
CA LEU A 105 9.66 1.84 18.63
C LEU A 105 9.16 3.29 18.72
N GLY A 106 7.89 3.50 19.06
CA GLY A 106 7.27 4.82 19.11
C GLY A 106 7.04 5.44 17.72
N PRO A 107 6.74 6.75 17.64
CA PRO A 107 6.30 7.43 16.41
C PRO A 107 7.40 7.58 15.36
N TRP A 108 8.66 7.34 15.71
CA TRP A 108 9.83 7.53 14.85
C TRP A 108 9.92 6.53 13.69
N GLN A 109 9.17 5.42 13.74
CA GLN A 109 9.14 4.41 12.69
C GLN A 109 7.74 4.26 12.10
N ALA A 110 7.44 5.06 11.07
CA ALA A 110 6.12 5.05 10.41
C ALA A 110 5.97 4.00 9.29
N TYR A 111 7.07 3.63 8.61
CA TYR A 111 7.04 2.78 7.41
C TYR A 111 8.18 1.77 7.34
N CYS A 112 8.03 0.73 6.50
CA CYS A 112 9.06 -0.30 6.32
C CYS A 112 10.04 0.02 5.18
N GLY A 113 9.72 1.02 4.36
CA GLY A 113 10.51 1.52 3.24
C GLY A 113 10.47 0.68 1.97
N ILE A 114 9.44 -0.17 1.80
CA ILE A 114 9.24 -0.93 0.55
C ILE A 114 8.59 -0.10 -0.56
N ASN A 115 8.06 1.07 -0.20
CA ASN A 115 7.40 1.97 -1.11
C ASN A 115 8.22 3.27 -1.17
N PRO A 116 8.57 3.75 -2.37
CA PRO A 116 9.23 5.05 -2.53
C PRO A 116 8.46 6.20 -1.85
N THR A 117 7.13 6.21 -1.97
CA THR A 117 6.24 7.20 -1.31
C THR A 117 6.40 7.25 0.21
N ASP A 118 6.87 6.19 0.86
CA ASP A 118 7.05 6.15 2.31
C ASP A 118 8.43 6.71 2.76
N LEU A 119 9.27 7.16 1.82
CA LEU A 119 10.67 7.56 2.05
C LEU A 119 10.98 9.03 1.66
N ASP A 120 9.98 9.84 1.33
CA ASP A 120 10.16 11.16 0.68
C ASP A 120 11.15 11.12 -0.50
N SER A 121 11.29 9.97 -1.17
CA SER A 121 12.18 9.86 -2.33
C SER A 121 11.56 10.59 -3.50
N ASP A 122 12.37 11.38 -4.21
CA ASP A 122 12.00 12.10 -5.42
C ASP A 122 11.38 11.15 -6.46
N THR A 123 10.05 11.04 -6.48
CA THR A 123 9.31 10.49 -7.62
C THR A 123 9.17 11.59 -8.67
N GLU A 124 10.30 12.04 -9.22
CA GLU A 124 10.35 13.11 -10.24
C GLU A 124 9.52 12.79 -11.48
N THR A 125 9.31 11.49 -11.76
CA THR A 125 8.46 11.02 -12.85
C THR A 125 7.22 10.32 -12.29
N ALA A 126 6.17 11.10 -12.01
CA ALA A 126 4.87 10.61 -11.59
C ALA A 126 3.75 11.13 -12.50
N VAL A 127 2.74 10.30 -12.76
CA VAL A 127 1.59 10.64 -13.60
C VAL A 127 0.29 10.36 -12.85
N GLU A 128 -0.54 11.39 -12.75
CA GLU A 128 -1.92 11.26 -12.31
C GLU A 128 -2.82 10.91 -13.49
N LEU A 129 -3.49 9.76 -13.40
CA LEU A 129 -4.47 9.32 -14.40
C LEU A 129 -5.89 9.45 -13.83
N PRO A 130 -6.92 9.63 -14.68
CA PRO A 130 -8.30 9.57 -14.20
C PRO A 130 -8.59 8.21 -13.55
N GLN A 131 -9.18 8.20 -12.34
CA GLN A 131 -9.50 6.96 -11.61
C GLN A 131 -10.41 6.00 -12.42
N GLN A 132 -11.23 6.55 -13.32
CA GLN A 132 -12.08 5.75 -14.22
C GLN A 132 -11.25 4.88 -15.18
N LEU A 133 -10.10 5.38 -15.65
CA LEU A 133 -9.19 4.64 -16.50
C LEU A 133 -8.60 3.45 -15.75
N MET A 134 -8.17 3.66 -14.49
CA MET A 134 -7.71 2.56 -13.62
C MET A 134 -8.81 1.53 -13.38
N THR A 135 -10.02 1.99 -13.08
CA THR A 135 -11.16 1.11 -12.77
C THR A 135 -11.51 0.22 -13.97
N ARG A 136 -11.48 0.76 -15.19
CA ARG A 136 -11.75 -0.02 -16.41
C ARG A 136 -10.69 -1.10 -16.67
N SER A 137 -9.43 -0.81 -16.40
CA SER A 137 -8.33 -1.75 -16.62
C SER A 137 -8.26 -2.88 -15.59
N LEU A 138 -8.73 -2.64 -14.36
CA LEU A 138 -8.71 -3.63 -13.27
C LEU A 138 -9.99 -4.47 -13.20
N VAL A 139 -11.13 -3.90 -13.59
CA VAL A 139 -12.46 -4.52 -13.55
C VAL A 139 -12.86 -4.97 -14.96
N ALA A 140 -11.90 -5.43 -15.78
CA ALA A 140 -12.24 -6.07 -17.04
C ALA A 140 -13.23 -7.20 -16.73
N LYS A 141 -14.50 -7.02 -17.11
CA LYS A 141 -15.47 -8.10 -17.12
C LYS A 141 -14.81 -9.25 -17.90
N PRO A 142 -14.80 -10.48 -17.39
CA PRO A 142 -14.48 -11.62 -18.25
C PRO A 142 -15.42 -11.52 -19.44
N THR A 143 -14.87 -11.29 -20.62
CA THR A 143 -15.61 -11.41 -21.87
C THR A 143 -16.11 -12.85 -21.93
N SER A 144 -17.43 -13.01 -21.83
CA SER A 144 -18.12 -14.24 -22.21
C SER A 144 -17.88 -14.57 -23.67
#